data_AF-A0A6B0WAS5-F1
#
_entry.id   AF-A0A6B0WAS5-F1
#
_cell.length_a   1.000
_cell.length_b   1.000
_cell.length_c   1.000
_cell.angle_alpha   90.00
_cell.angle_beta   90.00
_cell.angle_gamma   90.00
#
_symmetry.space_group_name_H-M   'P 1'
#
loop_
_entity.id
_entity.type
_entity.pdbx_description
1 polymer ?
#
loop_
_entity_poly.entity_id
_entity_poly.type
_entity_poly.pdbx_seq_one_letter_code
_entity_poly.pdbx_strand_id
1 'polypeptide(L)'
;MTDTPTDETPGSGEVPDLGGLQVSLRRSVLTSIRRHTEPRGLSVEEFGVLSALRARGPGSVTRLARALNYDPTSVSRSAFRLTEVGVLNSVRG
;
A
#
# COMPACT_ATOMS: atom_id res chain seq x y z
N MET A 1 -62.42 -17.24 9.94
CA MET A 1 -62.30 -15.98 9.17
C MET A 1 -61.68 -14.96 10.11
N THR A 2 -60.43 -14.53 10.02
CA THR A 2 -59.34 -14.79 9.09
C THR A 2 -58.08 -14.30 9.83
N ASP A 3 -57.18 -15.22 10.18
CA ASP A 3 -55.81 -14.88 10.55
C ASP A 3 -55.15 -14.18 9.36
N THR A 4 -54.59 -13.00 9.58
CA THR A 4 -53.73 -12.34 8.59
C THR A 4 -52.30 -12.44 9.10
N PRO A 5 -51.42 -13.22 8.45
CA PRO A 5 -50.01 -13.20 8.77
C PRO A 5 -49.42 -11.90 8.20
N THR A 6 -49.00 -11.00 9.07
CA THR A 6 -48.20 -9.84 8.65
C THR A 6 -46.79 -10.34 8.34
N ASP A 7 -46.58 -10.51 7.04
CA ASP A 7 -45.33 -10.62 6.29
C ASP A 7 -44.15 -9.93 7.02
N GLU A 8 -43.28 -10.75 7.61
CA GLU A 8 -41.98 -10.31 8.11
C GLU A 8 -41.09 -10.05 6.90
N THR A 9 -40.97 -8.77 6.50
CA THR A 9 -40.03 -8.36 5.46
C THR A 9 -38.62 -8.86 5.82
N PRO A 10 -37.96 -9.65 4.95
CA PRO A 10 -36.65 -10.21 5.23
C PRO A 10 -35.64 -9.08 5.43
N GLY A 11 -34.83 -9.23 6.48
CA GLY A 11 -33.84 -8.25 6.91
C GLY A 11 -33.05 -7.68 5.74
N SER A 12 -33.02 -6.34 5.68
CA SER A 12 -32.06 -5.59 4.88
C SER A 12 -30.67 -6.12 5.19
N GLY A 13 -30.16 -7.01 4.35
CA GLY A 13 -28.77 -7.44 4.39
C GLY A 13 -27.94 -6.18 4.25
N GLU A 14 -27.33 -5.73 5.35
CA GLU A 14 -26.35 -4.64 5.34
C GLU A 14 -25.32 -4.99 4.28
N VAL A 15 -25.36 -4.27 3.16
CA VAL A 15 -24.30 -4.36 2.15
C VAL A 15 -23.04 -3.93 2.88
N PRO A 16 -22.01 -4.79 3.00
CA PRO A 16 -20.81 -4.43 3.75
C PRO A 16 -20.22 -3.16 3.16
N ASP A 17 -19.90 -2.19 4.03
CA ASP A 17 -19.22 -0.96 3.63
C ASP A 17 -17.84 -1.30 3.07
N LEU A 18 -17.79 -1.48 1.75
CA LEU A 18 -16.59 -1.80 1.01
C LEU A 18 -15.51 -0.71 1.18
N GLY A 19 -15.92 0.55 1.36
CA GLY A 19 -15.01 1.66 1.61
C GLY A 19 -14.32 1.52 2.97
N GLY A 20 -15.10 1.31 4.02
CA GLY A 20 -14.60 1.06 5.38
C GLY A 20 -13.69 -0.17 5.46
N LEU A 21 -14.04 -1.24 4.74
CA LEU A 21 -13.21 -2.46 4.65
C LEU A 21 -11.87 -2.17 3.96
N GLN A 22 -11.87 -1.47 2.83
CA GLN A 22 -10.65 -1.12 2.10
C GLN A 22 -9.71 -0.25 2.94
N VAL A 23 -10.26 0.74 3.66
CA VAL A 23 -9.47 1.61 4.55
C VAL A 23 -8.86 0.81 5.70
N SER A 24 -9.65 -0.07 6.32
CA SER A 24 -9.21 -0.90 7.45
C SER A 24 -8.14 -1.91 7.02
N LEU A 25 -8.33 -2.55 5.87
CA LEU A 25 -7.35 -3.46 5.28
C LEU A 25 -6.05 -2.74 4.95
N ARG A 26 -6.13 -1.59 4.27
CA ARG A 26 -4.96 -0.76 3.95
C ARG A 26 -4.19 -0.39 5.21
N ARG A 27 -4.88 0.05 6.27
CA ARG A 27 -4.24 0.41 7.55
C ARG A 27 -3.56 -0.81 8.19
N SER A 28 -4.24 -1.96 8.23
CA SER A 28 -3.70 -3.19 8.82
C SER A 28 -2.43 -3.65 8.09
N VAL A 29 -2.46 -3.69 6.77
CA VAL A 29 -1.31 -4.05 5.94
C VAL A 29 -0.14 -3.08 6.15
N LEU A 30 -0.39 -1.77 6.10
CA LEU A 30 0.66 -0.76 6.34
C LEU A 30 1.26 -0.88 7.74
N THR A 31 0.44 -1.16 8.75
CA THR A 31 0.91 -1.37 10.13
C THR A 31 1.80 -2.61 10.22
N SER A 32 1.40 -3.70 9.56
CA SER A 32 2.20 -4.93 9.52
C SER A 32 3.54 -4.69 8.83
N ILE A 33 3.56 -4.01 7.68
CA ILE A 33 4.79 -3.69 6.97
C ILE A 33 5.69 -2.81 7.85
N ARG A 34 5.14 -1.75 8.45
CA ARG A 34 5.90 -0.85 9.32
C ARG A 34 6.59 -1.59 10.47
N ARG A 35 5.90 -2.52 11.14
CA ARG A 35 6.49 -3.35 12.21
C ARG A 35 7.72 -4.14 11.74
N HIS A 36 7.80 -4.50 10.46
CA HIS A 36 8.95 -5.17 9.90
C HIS A 36 10.02 -4.21 9.35
N THR A 37 9.65 -3.04 8.85
CA THR A 37 10.61 -2.10 8.23
C THR A 37 11.25 -1.16 9.23
N GLU A 38 10.53 -0.72 10.26
CA GLU A 38 10.97 0.25 11.26
C GLU A 38 12.21 -0.19 12.05
N PRO A 39 12.32 -1.45 12.52
CA PRO A 39 13.54 -1.93 13.18
C PRO A 39 14.78 -1.90 12.28
N ARG A 40 14.59 -1.79 10.95
CA ARG A 40 15.66 -1.72 9.95
C ARG A 40 15.94 -0.27 9.52
N GLY A 41 15.32 0.72 10.16
CA GLY A 41 15.44 2.14 9.81
C GLY A 41 14.74 2.53 8.50
N LEU A 42 13.91 1.63 7.96
CA LEU A 42 13.25 1.81 6.66
C LEU A 42 11.81 2.28 6.82
N SER A 43 11.44 3.28 6.04
CA SER A 43 10.05 3.65 5.83
C SER A 43 9.34 2.62 4.95
N VAL A 44 8.01 2.62 4.97
CA VAL A 44 7.19 1.75 4.11
C VAL A 44 7.43 2.07 2.63
N GLU A 45 7.62 3.35 2.30
CA GLU A 45 7.89 3.80 0.93
C GLU A 45 9.27 3.32 0.43
N GLU A 46 10.30 3.45 1.26
CA GLU A 46 11.65 2.96 0.96
C GLU A 46 11.67 1.45 0.78
N PHE A 47 10.98 0.71 1.65
CA PHE A 47 10.81 -0.73 1.48
C PHE A 47 10.09 -1.06 0.16
N GLY A 48 9.08 -0.27 -0.22
CA GLY A 48 8.40 -0.38 -1.50
C GLY A 48 9.35 -0.19 -2.69
N VAL A 49 10.19 0.85 -2.64
CA VAL A 49 11.22 1.13 -3.67
C VAL A 49 12.20 -0.03 -3.81
N LEU A 50 12.74 -0.54 -2.69
CA LEU A 50 13.66 -1.68 -2.68
C LEU A 50 12.99 -2.96 -3.22
N SER A 51 11.74 -3.21 -2.83
CA SER A 51 10.98 -4.37 -3.30
C SER A 51 10.71 -4.30 -4.80
N ALA A 52 10.37 -3.11 -5.31
CA ALA A 52 10.17 -2.90 -6.75
C ALA A 52 11.46 -3.09 -7.55
N LEU A 53 12.58 -2.53 -7.06
CA LEU A 53 13.89 -2.71 -7.68
C LEU A 53 14.35 -4.18 -7.66
N ARG A 54 14.12 -4.90 -6.56
CA ARG A 54 14.41 -6.34 -6.48
C ARG A 54 13.60 -7.16 -7.48
N ALA A 55 12.31 -6.84 -7.64
CA ALA A 55 11.42 -7.60 -8.52
C ALA A 55 11.60 -7.28 -10.00
N ARG A 56 11.97 -6.04 -10.35
CA ARG A 56 11.96 -5.54 -11.74
C ARG A 56 13.34 -5.20 -12.30
N GLY A 57 14.37 -5.23 -11.45
CA GLY A 57 15.71 -4.76 -11.77
C GLY A 57 15.84 -3.22 -11.70
N PRO A 58 17.04 -2.70 -12.02
CA PRO A 58 17.31 -1.28 -12.08
C PRO A 58 16.38 -0.54 -13.05
N GLY A 59 16.03 0.70 -12.75
CA GLY A 59 15.17 1.49 -13.61
C GLY A 59 15.04 2.94 -13.16
N SER A 60 14.37 3.76 -13.98
CA SER A 60 14.15 5.16 -13.67
C SER A 60 13.12 5.36 -12.55
N VAL A 61 13.23 6.49 -11.85
CA VAL A 61 12.27 6.93 -10.83
C VAL A 61 10.85 6.94 -11.37
N THR A 62 10.63 7.43 -12.59
CA THR A 62 9.30 7.47 -13.22
C THR A 62 8.71 6.07 -13.42
N ARG A 63 9.54 5.09 -13.80
CA ARG A 63 9.10 3.69 -13.97
C ARG A 63 8.74 3.07 -12.62
N LEU A 64 9.53 3.32 -11.58
CA LEU A 64 9.25 2.85 -10.21
C LEU A 64 8.00 3.51 -9.63
N ALA A 65 7.80 4.81 -9.83
CA ALA A 65 6.63 5.54 -9.37
C ALA A 65 5.34 4.98 -9.97
N ARG A 66 5.31 4.74 -11.28
CA ARG A 66 4.18 4.06 -11.94
C ARG A 66 3.96 2.65 -11.41
N ALA A 67 5.04 1.90 -11.16
CA ALA A 67 4.96 0.54 -10.64
C ALA A 67 4.35 0.46 -9.24
N LEU A 68 4.67 1.44 -8.39
CA LEU A 68 4.23 1.53 -7.00
C LEU A 68 2.93 2.32 -6.83
N ASN A 69 2.44 2.94 -7.91
CA ASN A 69 1.35 3.93 -7.88
C ASN A 69 1.62 5.05 -6.86
N TYR A 70 2.87 5.52 -6.80
CA TYR A 70 3.33 6.59 -5.91
C TYR A 70 3.63 7.86 -6.70
N ASP A 71 3.68 8.98 -5.98
CA ASP A 71 4.16 10.23 -6.53
C ASP A 71 5.66 10.13 -6.89
N PRO A 72 6.08 10.53 -8.12
CA PRO A 72 7.48 10.49 -8.53
C PRO A 72 8.45 11.25 -7.61
N THR A 73 8.00 12.34 -6.98
CA THR A 73 8.82 13.13 -6.04
C THR A 73 9.07 12.35 -4.76
N SER A 74 8.06 11.68 -4.20
CA SER A 74 8.20 10.78 -3.05
C SER A 74 9.16 9.63 -3.36
N VAL A 75 9.02 8.99 -4.53
CA VAL A 75 9.94 7.92 -4.96
C VAL A 75 11.35 8.44 -5.14
N SER A 76 11.53 9.63 -5.74
CA SER A 76 12.84 10.26 -5.89
C SER A 76 13.49 10.53 -4.53
N ARG A 77 12.74 11.05 -3.55
CA ARG A 77 13.22 11.34 -2.21
C ARG A 77 13.63 10.05 -1.47
N SER A 78 12.81 9.01 -1.58
CA SER A 78 13.10 7.69 -0.98
C SER A 78 14.36 7.07 -1.61
N ALA A 79 14.47 7.10 -2.94
CA ALA A 79 15.64 6.59 -3.66
C ALA A 79 16.91 7.37 -3.32
N PHE A 80 16.81 8.70 -3.18
CA PHE A 80 17.91 9.56 -2.74
C PHE A 80 18.38 9.18 -1.34
N ARG A 81 17.46 9.13 -0.35
CA ARG A 81 17.80 8.73 1.02
C ARG A 81 18.46 7.34 1.06
N LEU A 82 17.91 6.38 0.32
CA LEU A 82 18.47 5.02 0.21
C LEU A 82 19.87 4.99 -0.42
N THR A 83 20.18 5.95 -1.30
CA THR A 83 21.53 6.13 -1.85
C THR A 83 22.46 6.74 -0.80
N GLU A 84 22.02 7.75 -0.05
CA GLU A 84 22.80 8.37 1.02
C GLU A 84 23.21 7.38 2.12
N VAL A 85 22.32 6.44 2.47
CA VAL A 85 22.63 5.38 3.45
C VAL A 85 23.34 4.17 2.84
N GLY A 86 23.73 4.23 1.56
CA GLY A 86 24.52 3.19 0.88
C GLY A 86 23.76 1.91 0.52
N VAL A 87 22.43 1.93 0.56
CA VAL A 87 21.59 0.76 0.19
C VAL A 87 21.41 0.68 -1.32
N LEU A 88 21.35 1.82 -2.01
CA LEU A 88 21.25 1.91 -3.46
C LEU A 88 22.50 2.58 -4.06
N ASN A 89 22.85 2.16 -5.27
CA ASN A 89 23.80 2.87 -6.11
C ASN A 89 23.05 3.54 -7.26
N SER A 90 23.20 4.85 -7.39
CA SER A 90 22.69 5.59 -8.55
C SER A 90 23.66 5.43 -9.72
N VAL A 91 23.15 4.95 -10.85
CA VAL A 91 23.89 4.90 -12.10
C VAL A 91 23.45 6.11 -12.93
N ARG A 92 24.37 7.04 -13.20
CA ARG A 92 24.11 8.11 -14.16
C ARG A 92 24.06 7.48 -15.55
N GLY A 93 22.88 7.52 -16.17
CA GLY A 93 22.63 7.13 -17.55
C GLY A 93 21.92 8.25 -18.29
#